data_AF-A0AAV5DH63-F1
#
_entry.id   AF-A0AAV5DH63-F1
#
_cell.length_a   1.000
_cell.length_b   1.000
_cell.length_c   1.000
_cell.angle_alpha   90.00
_cell.angle_beta   90.00
_cell.angle_gamma   90.00
#
_symmetry.space_group_name_H-M   'P 1'
#
loop_
_entity.id
_entity.type
_entity.pdbx_description
1 polymer ?
#
loop_
_entity_poly.entity_id
_entity_poly.type
_entity_poly.pdbx_seq_one_letter_code
_entity_poly.pdbx_strand_id
1 'polypeptide(L)'
;MHTWLKDEEQASTKSFFEITHGCGRFEMTKKDANDNAMVAGSQITMEIILREAGRDIFEGLSSLVDVGGGHGAASAAIAAAFPHIKCRDLDLPHVVDKAPADGTVQFIAGDMFKFMPKADAVLLKALWDLYMMHLNGVERDERGWEKIIREAGFRDYKVISVPGIFPVIEIYP
;
A
#
# COMPACT_ATOMS: atom_id res chain seq x y z
N MET A 1 -8.74 10.27 -35.25
CA MET A 1 -8.31 10.17 -33.84
C MET A 1 -8.88 11.39 -33.13
N HIS A 2 -9.85 11.20 -32.24
CA HIS A 2 -10.69 12.29 -31.70
C HIS A 2 -9.94 13.16 -30.67
N THR A 3 -10.28 14.44 -30.66
CA THR A 3 -9.61 15.57 -29.98
C THR A 3 -9.79 15.62 -28.45
N TRP A 4 -10.34 14.60 -27.80
CA TRP A 4 -10.58 14.59 -26.35
C TRP A 4 -9.41 14.03 -25.52
N LEU A 5 -8.33 13.58 -26.16
CA LEU A 5 -7.12 13.04 -25.53
C LEU A 5 -5.97 14.05 -25.42
N LYS A 6 -6.23 15.34 -25.66
CA LYS A 6 -5.23 16.41 -25.60
C LYS A 6 -5.70 17.51 -24.66
N ASP A 7 -5.73 17.21 -23.37
CA ASP A 7 -5.69 18.22 -22.31
C ASP A 7 -4.95 17.60 -21.11
N GLU A 8 -3.64 17.42 -21.27
CA GLU A 8 -2.74 17.03 -20.17
C GLU A 8 -2.42 18.21 -19.23
N GLU A 9 -2.91 19.42 -19.51
CA GLU A 9 -2.42 20.66 -18.87
C GLU A 9 -3.33 21.24 -17.78
N GLN A 10 -4.39 20.52 -17.38
CA GLN A 10 -5.15 20.84 -16.16
C GLN A 10 -5.49 19.55 -15.41
N ALA A 11 -4.56 19.07 -14.59
CA ALA A 11 -4.89 18.12 -13.54
C ALA A 11 -5.97 18.78 -12.66
N SER A 12 -7.21 18.28 -12.74
CA SER A 12 -8.29 18.70 -11.85
C SER A 12 -7.82 18.58 -10.40
N THR A 13 -7.96 19.66 -9.62
CA THR A 13 -7.68 19.63 -8.18
C THR A 13 -8.55 18.63 -7.43
N LYS A 14 -9.66 18.19 -8.04
CA LYS A 14 -10.55 17.16 -7.54
C LYS A 14 -10.38 15.87 -8.33
N SER A 15 -10.35 14.75 -7.63
CA SER A 15 -10.35 13.41 -8.22
C SER A 15 -11.69 13.07 -8.86
N PHE A 16 -11.69 12.10 -9.79
CA PHE A 16 -12.94 11.63 -10.40
C PHE A 16 -13.93 11.11 -9.35
N PHE A 17 -13.42 10.48 -8.28
CA PHE A 17 -14.22 10.08 -7.15
C PHE A 17 -14.91 11.28 -6.47
N GLU A 18 -14.16 12.35 -6.21
CA GLU A 18 -14.69 13.57 -5.59
C GLU A 18 -15.69 14.31 -6.46
N ILE A 19 -15.48 14.32 -7.78
CA ILE A 19 -16.44 14.88 -8.74
C ILE A 19 -17.77 14.13 -8.67
N THR A 20 -17.71 12.80 -8.58
CA THR A 20 -18.90 11.93 -8.60
C THR A 20 -19.65 11.94 -7.26
N HIS A 21 -18.93 11.93 -6.14
CA HIS A 21 -19.51 11.70 -4.82
C HIS A 21 -19.55 12.94 -3.92
N GLY A 22 -18.91 14.04 -4.33
CA GLY A 22 -18.86 15.29 -3.55
C GLY A 22 -17.95 15.26 -2.33
N CYS A 23 -17.27 14.14 -2.05
CA CYS A 23 -16.31 14.00 -0.95
C CYS A 23 -15.13 13.09 -1.35
N GLY A 24 -14.03 13.17 -0.61
CA GLY A 24 -12.85 12.31 -0.84
C GLY A 24 -13.13 10.84 -0.54
N ARG A 25 -12.37 9.94 -1.17
CA ARG A 25 -12.55 8.48 -0.98
C ARG A 25 -12.41 8.05 0.47
N PHE A 26 -11.38 8.52 1.17
CA PHE A 26 -11.12 8.21 2.58
C PHE A 26 -12.16 8.85 3.53
N GLU A 27 -12.92 9.84 3.07
CA GLU A 27 -14.07 10.35 3.81
C GLU A 27 -15.29 9.46 3.59
N MET A 28 -15.49 8.96 2.36
CA MET A 28 -16.57 8.04 2.05
C MET A 28 -16.43 6.70 2.78
N THR A 29 -15.20 6.19 2.93
CA THR A 29 -14.96 4.93 3.68
C THR A 29 -15.39 5.02 5.14
N LYS A 30 -15.49 6.21 5.72
CA LYS A 30 -16.08 6.39 7.06
C LYS A 30 -17.58 6.06 7.09
N LYS A 31 -18.27 6.27 5.97
CA LYS A 31 -19.73 6.10 5.82
C LYS A 31 -20.10 4.71 5.31
N ASP A 32 -19.33 4.17 4.37
CA ASP A 32 -19.54 2.84 3.79
C ASP A 32 -18.18 2.19 3.46
N ALA A 33 -17.79 1.22 4.29
CA ALA A 33 -16.50 0.53 4.21
C ALA A 33 -16.71 -0.91 3.74
N ASN A 34 -16.78 -1.11 2.42
CA ASN A 34 -16.65 -2.45 1.84
C ASN A 34 -15.27 -2.57 1.16
N ASP A 35 -14.32 -3.14 1.88
CA ASP A 35 -12.93 -3.34 1.45
C ASP A 35 -12.60 -4.80 1.11
N ASN A 36 -13.61 -5.68 1.09
CA ASN A 36 -13.45 -7.12 0.82
C ASN A 36 -12.64 -7.42 -0.45
N ALA A 37 -12.82 -6.62 -1.51
CA ALA A 37 -12.06 -6.77 -2.75
C ALA A 37 -10.56 -6.48 -2.55
N MET A 38 -10.22 -5.49 -1.71
CA MET A 38 -8.83 -5.15 -1.39
C MET A 38 -8.20 -6.23 -0.48
N VAL A 39 -8.97 -6.77 0.46
CA VAL A 39 -8.55 -7.89 1.32
C VAL A 39 -8.26 -9.13 0.48
N ALA A 40 -9.20 -9.57 -0.36
CA ALA A 40 -9.03 -10.75 -1.21
C ALA A 40 -7.86 -10.57 -2.21
N GLY A 41 -7.76 -9.39 -2.84
CA GLY A 41 -6.64 -9.08 -3.71
C GLY A 41 -5.30 -9.13 -2.99
N SER A 42 -5.25 -8.65 -1.74
CA SER A 42 -4.02 -8.68 -0.93
C SER A 42 -3.61 -10.10 -0.54
N GLN A 43 -4.56 -10.98 -0.22
CA GLN A 43 -4.26 -12.40 0.06
C GLN A 43 -3.58 -13.07 -1.13
N ILE A 44 -4.14 -12.90 -2.34
CA ILE A 44 -3.58 -13.49 -3.58
C ILE A 44 -2.20 -12.91 -3.87
N THR A 45 -2.05 -11.59 -3.81
CA THR A 45 -0.74 -10.93 -4.06
C THR A 45 0.32 -11.43 -3.09
N MET A 46 -0.02 -11.52 -1.80
CA MET A 46 0.94 -11.93 -0.77
C MET A 46 1.28 -13.41 -0.84
N GLU A 47 0.34 -14.28 -1.22
CA GLU A 47 0.64 -15.69 -1.48
C GLU A 47 1.74 -15.84 -2.54
N ILE A 48 1.64 -15.07 -3.63
CA ILE A 48 2.63 -15.08 -4.71
C ILE A 48 3.96 -14.49 -4.25
N ILE A 49 3.96 -13.32 -3.58
CA ILE A 49 5.19 -12.68 -3.07
C ILE A 49 5.92 -13.63 -2.11
N LEU A 50 5.21 -14.19 -1.13
CA LEU A 50 5.80 -15.04 -0.11
C LEU A 50 6.39 -16.32 -0.72
N ARG A 51 5.73 -16.87 -1.73
CA ARG A 51 6.19 -18.08 -2.43
C ARG A 51 7.41 -17.82 -3.32
N GLU A 52 7.38 -16.75 -4.12
CA GLU A 52 8.36 -16.53 -5.19
C GLU A 52 9.57 -15.69 -4.73
N ALA A 53 9.41 -14.80 -3.75
CA ALA A 53 10.45 -13.87 -3.29
C ALA A 53 10.48 -13.65 -1.77
N GLY A 54 9.66 -14.37 -0.99
CA GLY A 54 9.43 -14.06 0.42
C GLY A 54 10.70 -14.11 1.27
N ARG A 55 11.59 -15.08 1.03
CA ARG A 55 12.86 -15.15 1.76
C ARG A 55 13.75 -13.95 1.45
N ASP A 56 13.91 -13.63 0.18
CA ASP A 56 14.78 -12.53 -0.26
C ASP A 56 14.33 -11.17 0.28
N ILE A 57 13.03 -10.98 0.50
CA ILE A 57 12.43 -9.72 0.97
C ILE A 57 12.37 -9.65 2.51
N PHE A 58 11.96 -10.73 3.17
CA PHE A 58 11.60 -10.69 4.60
C PHE A 58 12.63 -11.33 5.53
N GLU A 59 13.62 -12.06 5.01
CA GLU A 59 14.65 -12.69 5.84
C GLU A 59 15.54 -11.65 6.53
N GLY A 60 15.76 -11.83 7.83
CA GLY A 60 16.57 -10.91 8.65
C GLY A 60 15.78 -9.77 9.30
N LEU A 61 14.50 -9.59 8.94
CA LEU A 61 13.62 -8.65 9.65
C LEU A 61 13.17 -9.22 10.99
N SER A 62 13.02 -8.34 11.99
CA SER A 62 12.42 -8.67 13.29
C SER A 62 11.09 -7.93 13.52
N SER A 63 10.87 -6.84 12.79
CA SER A 63 9.65 -6.03 12.87
C SER A 63 9.33 -5.36 11.54
N LEU A 64 8.03 -5.32 11.22
CA LEU A 64 7.51 -4.72 10.00
C LEU A 64 6.27 -3.89 10.32
N VAL A 65 6.14 -2.74 9.67
CA VAL A 65 4.93 -1.91 9.71
C VAL A 65 4.31 -1.85 8.32
N ASP A 66 3.09 -2.35 8.17
CA ASP A 66 2.28 -2.20 6.97
C ASP A 66 1.46 -0.90 7.07
N VAL A 67 1.68 0.02 6.14
CA VAL A 67 1.06 1.35 6.16
C VAL A 67 -0.11 1.37 5.17
N GLY A 68 -1.30 1.66 5.69
CA GLY A 68 -2.53 1.47 4.92
C GLY A 68 -2.89 -0.01 4.75
N GLY A 69 -2.48 -0.86 5.70
CA GLY A 69 -2.69 -2.31 5.67
C GLY A 69 -4.16 -2.75 5.80
N GLY A 70 -5.07 -1.82 6.09
CA GLY A 70 -6.50 -2.11 6.23
C GLY A 70 -6.78 -3.05 7.41
N HIS A 71 -7.43 -4.18 7.11
CA HIS A 71 -7.71 -5.25 8.08
C HIS A 71 -6.59 -6.31 8.18
N GLY A 72 -5.39 -6.00 7.67
CA GLY A 72 -4.17 -6.75 7.94
C GLY A 72 -4.01 -8.08 7.23
N ALA A 73 -4.65 -8.25 6.07
CA ALA A 73 -4.48 -9.45 5.25
C ALA A 73 -3.01 -9.72 4.88
N ALA A 74 -2.26 -8.68 4.52
CA ALA A 74 -0.86 -8.82 4.14
C ALA A 74 0.04 -9.13 5.34
N SER A 75 -0.08 -8.34 6.41
CA SER A 75 0.63 -8.57 7.67
C SER A 75 0.33 -9.93 8.29
N ALA A 76 -0.91 -10.41 8.25
CA ALA A 76 -1.26 -11.74 8.74
C ALA A 76 -0.57 -12.85 7.92
N ALA A 77 -0.50 -12.71 6.59
CA ALA A 77 0.21 -13.66 5.74
C ALA A 77 1.72 -13.66 6.02
N ILE A 78 2.32 -12.49 6.22
CA ILE A 78 3.74 -12.36 6.60
C ILE A 78 3.98 -12.98 7.98
N ALA A 79 3.16 -12.66 8.98
CA ALA A 79 3.28 -13.21 10.33
C ALA A 79 3.13 -14.75 10.35
N ALA A 80 2.27 -15.31 9.51
CA ALA A 80 2.13 -16.76 9.36
C ALA A 80 3.36 -17.41 8.72
N ALA A 81 3.94 -16.78 7.69
CA ALA A 81 5.12 -17.29 6.99
C ALA A 81 6.43 -17.08 7.78
N PHE A 82 6.51 -15.99 8.55
CA PHE A 82 7.68 -15.58 9.32
C PHE A 82 7.29 -15.22 10.75
N PRO A 83 7.03 -16.22 11.63
CA PRO A 83 6.49 -15.98 12.98
C PRO A 83 7.40 -15.15 13.92
N HIS A 84 8.67 -14.96 13.55
CA HIS A 84 9.61 -14.14 14.30
C HIS A 84 9.46 -12.63 13.99
N ILE A 85 8.80 -12.27 12.90
CA ILE A 85 8.58 -10.88 12.49
C ILE A 85 7.35 -10.34 13.21
N LYS A 86 7.55 -9.30 14.02
CA LYS A 86 6.45 -8.56 14.65
C LYS A 86 5.81 -7.63 13.63
N CYS A 87 4.66 -8.02 13.09
CA CYS A 87 3.89 -7.23 12.14
C CYS A 87 2.94 -6.28 12.86
N ARG A 88 2.91 -5.02 12.41
CA ARG A 88 1.97 -4.00 12.88
C ARG A 88 1.36 -3.27 11.69
N ASP A 89 0.11 -2.88 11.81
CA ASP A 89 -0.60 -2.16 10.77
C ASP A 89 -0.88 -0.74 11.23
N LEU A 90 -0.45 0.24 10.46
CA LEU A 90 -0.80 1.65 10.67
C LEU A 90 -1.91 2.02 9.69
N ASP A 91 -3.08 2.34 10.19
CA ASP A 91 -4.19 2.84 9.37
C ASP A 91 -5.01 3.89 10.13
N LEU A 92 -5.94 4.54 9.42
CA LEU A 92 -6.81 5.56 10.00
C LEU A 92 -7.66 4.97 11.13
N PRO A 93 -7.98 5.75 12.18
CA PRO A 93 -8.71 5.23 13.34
C PRO A 93 -9.98 4.45 13.01
N HIS A 94 -10.81 4.96 12.09
CA HIS A 94 -12.06 4.31 11.68
C HIS A 94 -11.90 2.97 10.95
N VAL A 95 -10.70 2.68 10.41
CA VAL A 95 -10.34 1.38 9.81
C VAL A 95 -9.91 0.43 10.92
N VAL A 96 -9.01 0.88 11.79
CA VAL A 96 -8.52 0.11 12.94
C VAL A 96 -9.64 -0.30 13.89
N ASP A 97 -10.65 0.55 14.10
CA ASP A 97 -11.82 0.25 14.93
C ASP A 97 -12.61 -0.98 14.46
N LYS A 98 -12.47 -1.36 13.18
CA LYS A 98 -13.14 -2.52 12.56
C LYS A 98 -12.20 -3.70 12.33
N ALA A 99 -10.94 -3.58 12.71
CA ALA A 99 -9.94 -4.60 12.47
C ALA A 99 -10.15 -5.87 13.30
N PRO A 100 -9.70 -7.04 12.79
CA PRO A 100 -9.71 -8.27 13.56
C PRO A 100 -8.93 -8.13 14.87
N ALA A 101 -9.48 -8.66 15.97
CA ALA A 101 -8.86 -8.64 17.29
C ALA A 101 -8.29 -10.01 17.70
N ASP A 102 -7.82 -10.80 16.73
CA ASP A 102 -7.32 -12.17 16.96
C ASP A 102 -5.88 -12.23 17.51
N GLY A 103 -5.19 -11.09 17.56
CA GLY A 103 -3.83 -10.96 18.11
C GLY A 103 -2.71 -11.35 17.16
N THR A 104 -3.02 -11.72 15.91
CA THR A 104 -2.02 -12.06 14.88
C THR A 104 -1.21 -10.84 14.46
N VAL A 105 -1.89 -9.69 14.35
CA VAL A 105 -1.32 -8.41 13.92
C VAL A 105 -1.66 -7.34 14.95
N GLN A 106 -0.71 -6.44 15.22
CA GLN A 106 -0.98 -5.29 16.08
C GLN A 106 -1.45 -4.09 15.23
N PHE A 107 -2.69 -3.66 15.43
CA PHE A 107 -3.22 -2.47 14.75
C PHE A 107 -2.90 -1.18 15.52
N ILE A 108 -2.49 -0.15 14.80
CA ILE A 108 -2.13 1.17 15.30
C ILE A 108 -2.99 2.20 14.56
N ALA A 109 -3.89 2.85 15.29
CA ALA A 109 -4.68 3.96 14.77
C ALA A 109 -3.80 5.21 14.61
N GLY A 110 -3.74 5.77 13.40
CA GLY A 110 -2.90 6.92 13.14
C GLY A 110 -3.02 7.52 11.75
N ASP A 111 -2.14 8.50 11.48
CA ASP A 111 -2.01 9.18 10.21
C ASP A 111 -0.53 9.14 9.82
N MET A 112 -0.22 8.42 8.75
CA MET A 112 1.16 8.21 8.29
C MET A 112 1.90 9.50 7.95
N PHE A 113 1.17 10.57 7.61
CA PHE A 113 1.75 11.88 7.34
C PHE A 113 2.14 12.64 8.61
N LYS A 114 1.68 12.17 9.79
CA LYS A 114 1.98 12.78 11.09
C LYS A 114 3.00 11.97 11.88
N PHE A 115 2.94 10.65 11.81
CA PHE A 115 3.93 9.79 12.46
C PHE A 115 4.05 8.44 11.77
N MET A 116 5.23 7.84 11.95
CA MET A 116 5.54 6.49 11.50
C MET A 116 6.10 5.67 12.66
N PRO A 117 5.49 4.51 13.01
CA PRO A 117 6.05 3.61 14.02
C PRO A 117 7.44 3.10 13.60
N LYS A 118 8.33 2.92 14.59
CA LYS A 118 9.65 2.31 14.33
C LYS A 118 9.52 0.82 14.03
N ALA A 119 10.17 0.38 12.97
CA ALA A 119 10.32 -1.02 12.57
C ALA A 119 11.57 -1.18 11.70
N ASP A 120 11.97 -2.42 11.42
CA ASP A 120 13.10 -2.71 10.52
C ASP A 120 12.73 -2.42 9.07
N ALA A 121 11.47 -2.66 8.70
CA ALA A 121 10.93 -2.36 7.38
C ALA A 121 9.54 -1.72 7.45
N VAL A 122 9.23 -0.93 6.42
CA VAL A 122 7.90 -0.38 6.15
C VAL A 122 7.40 -1.01 4.85
N LEU A 123 6.21 -1.60 4.90
CA LEU A 123 5.50 -2.09 3.72
C LEU A 123 4.50 -1.02 3.26
N LEU A 124 4.55 -0.71 1.98
CA LEU A 124 3.56 0.12 1.29
C LEU A 124 3.03 -0.68 0.10
N LYS A 125 1.81 -1.21 0.24
CA LYS A 125 1.18 -1.98 -0.83
C LYS A 125 0.26 -1.09 -1.66
N ALA A 126 0.66 -0.81 -2.89
CA ALA A 126 -0.15 -0.02 -3.82
C ALA A 126 -1.42 -0.77 -4.29
N LEU A 127 -2.43 0.02 -4.66
CA LEU A 127 -3.69 -0.47 -5.22
C LEU A 127 -3.69 -0.34 -6.74
N TRP A 128 -4.55 -1.12 -7.38
CA TRP A 128 -4.63 -1.31 -8.83
C TRP A 128 -4.92 -0.02 -9.60
N ASP A 129 -4.40 0.06 -10.81
CA ASP A 129 -4.52 1.11 -11.83
C ASP A 129 -5.90 1.78 -11.89
N LEU A 130 -6.96 0.97 -12.05
CA LEU A 130 -8.34 1.46 -12.11
C LEU A 130 -8.79 2.13 -10.81
N TYR A 131 -8.31 1.67 -9.66
CA TYR A 131 -8.59 2.27 -8.36
C TYR A 131 -7.82 3.58 -8.20
N MET A 132 -6.56 3.62 -8.65
CA MET A 132 -5.71 4.81 -8.58
C MET A 132 -6.19 5.93 -9.50
N MET A 133 -6.72 5.62 -10.69
CA MET A 133 -7.35 6.61 -11.59
C MET A 133 -8.51 7.35 -10.91
N HIS A 134 -9.26 6.70 -10.02
CA HIS A 134 -10.34 7.36 -9.27
C HIS A 134 -9.83 8.35 -8.22
N LEU A 135 -8.57 8.26 -7.82
CA LEU A 135 -7.94 9.02 -6.73
C LEU A 135 -6.86 10.00 -7.20
N ASN A 136 -6.80 10.32 -8.50
CA ASN A 136 -5.69 11.06 -9.11
C ASN A 136 -4.31 10.42 -8.89
N GLY A 137 -4.29 9.11 -8.65
CA GLY A 137 -3.08 8.33 -8.60
C GLY A 137 -2.46 8.18 -9.98
N VAL A 138 -1.15 7.99 -10.00
CA VAL A 138 -0.36 7.84 -11.23
C VAL A 138 0.51 6.61 -11.08
N GLU A 139 0.39 5.68 -12.03
CA GLU A 139 1.38 4.62 -12.21
C GLU A 139 2.66 5.20 -12.77
N ARG A 140 3.79 4.66 -12.33
CA ARG A 140 5.11 5.15 -12.71
C ARG A 140 5.92 4.02 -13.31
N ASP A 141 6.68 4.37 -14.34
CA ASP A 141 7.80 3.57 -14.78
C ASP A 141 8.95 3.64 -13.76
N GLU A 142 10.01 2.87 -14.01
CA GLU A 142 11.16 2.82 -13.12
C GLU A 142 11.82 4.19 -12.92
N ARG A 143 11.88 5.01 -13.98
CA ARG A 143 12.48 6.37 -13.90
C ARG A 143 11.64 7.30 -13.01
N GLY A 144 10.32 7.20 -13.11
CA GLY A 144 9.40 7.92 -12.24
C GLY A 144 9.56 7.51 -10.78
N TRP A 145 9.76 6.22 -10.50
CA TRP A 145 10.07 5.72 -9.16
C TRP A 145 11.44 6.18 -8.67
N GLU A 146 12.50 6.04 -9.47
CA GLU A 146 13.85 6.49 -9.11
C GLU A 146 13.85 7.97 -8.72
N LYS A 147 13.17 8.82 -9.49
CA LYS A 147 13.07 10.25 -9.21
C LYS A 147 12.51 10.51 -7.81
N ILE A 148 11.36 9.92 -7.47
CA ILE A 148 10.73 10.20 -6.16
C ILE A 148 11.52 9.60 -5.00
N ILE A 149 12.17 8.46 -5.21
CA ILE A 149 13.01 7.80 -4.20
C ILE A 149 14.21 8.71 -3.86
N ARG A 150 14.88 9.23 -4.88
CA ARG A 150 16.02 10.16 -4.71
C ARG A 150 15.58 11.49 -4.11
N GLU A 151 14.46 12.06 -4.57
CA GLU A 151 13.92 13.33 -4.02
C GLU A 151 13.50 13.18 -2.54
N ALA A 152 13.04 12.00 -2.14
CA ALA A 152 12.74 11.68 -0.74
C ALA A 152 14.01 11.45 0.12
N GLY A 153 15.21 11.47 -0.48
CA GLY A 153 16.49 11.37 0.21
C GLY A 153 17.00 9.95 0.45
N PHE A 154 16.41 8.94 -0.18
CA PHE A 154 16.91 7.57 -0.11
C PHE A 154 18.16 7.41 -0.99
N ARG A 155 19.09 6.55 -0.56
CA ARG A 155 20.40 6.39 -1.19
C ARG A 155 20.37 5.41 -2.34
N ASP A 156 19.59 4.34 -2.19
CA ASP A 156 19.58 3.24 -3.14
C ASP A 156 18.20 2.57 -3.22
N TYR A 157 17.97 1.81 -4.28
CA TYR A 157 16.78 0.99 -4.45
C TYR A 157 17.09 -0.28 -5.24
N LYS A 158 16.30 -1.31 -5.01
CA LYS A 158 16.36 -2.59 -5.71
C LYS A 158 14.97 -2.96 -6.21
N VAL A 159 14.88 -3.33 -7.48
CA VAL A 159 13.65 -3.85 -8.08
C VAL A 159 13.72 -5.38 -8.14
N ILE A 160 12.73 -6.03 -7.55
CA ILE A 160 12.58 -7.48 -7.51
C ILE A 160 11.38 -7.84 -8.38
N SER A 161 11.65 -8.47 -9.53
CA SER A 161 10.62 -8.98 -10.41
C SER A 161 10.00 -10.24 -9.82
N VAL A 162 8.69 -10.22 -9.57
CA VAL A 162 7.94 -11.38 -9.08
C VAL A 162 7.03 -11.88 -10.21
N PRO A 163 7.20 -13.12 -10.71
CA PRO A 163 6.40 -13.64 -11.80
C PRO A 163 4.90 -13.59 -11.49
N GLY A 164 4.11 -13.06 -12.43
CA GLY A 164 2.63 -13.05 -12.36
C GLY A 164 2.01 -11.90 -11.55
N ILE A 165 2.82 -11.02 -10.95
CA ILE A 165 2.34 -9.82 -10.25
C ILE A 165 3.24 -8.60 -10.52
N PHE A 166 2.87 -7.44 -9.96
CA PHE A 166 3.68 -6.23 -9.99
C PHE A 166 5.02 -6.42 -9.24
N PRO A 167 6.09 -5.74 -9.66
CA PRO A 167 7.40 -5.85 -9.02
C PRO A 167 7.37 -5.30 -7.59
N VAL A 168 8.26 -5.83 -6.75
CA VAL A 168 8.54 -5.28 -5.42
C VAL A 168 9.71 -4.32 -5.55
N ILE A 169 9.60 -3.12 -4.96
CA ILE A 169 10.67 -2.13 -4.94
C ILE A 169 11.11 -1.96 -3.48
N GLU A 170 12.35 -2.35 -3.20
CA GLU A 170 13.00 -2.09 -1.90
C GLU A 170 13.75 -0.77 -2.00
N ILE A 171 13.60 0.09 -0.99
CA ILE A 171 14.24 1.40 -0.90
C ILE A 171 15.08 1.47 0.37
N TYR A 172 16.30 2.01 0.26
CA TYR A 172 17.25 2.02 1.37
C TYR A 172 17.63 3.47 1.74
N PRO A 173 17.50 3.87 3.02
CA PRO A 173 17.85 5.21 3.48
C PRO A 173 19.35 5.43 3.39
#